data_AF-A0A2J6MK59-F1
#
_entry.id   AF-A0A2J6MK59-F1
#
_cell.length_a   1.000
_cell.length_b   1.000
_cell.length_c   1.000
_cell.angle_alpha   90.00
_cell.angle_beta   90.00
_cell.angle_gamma   90.00
#
_symmetry.space_group_name_H-M   'P 1'
#
loop_
_entity.id
_entity.type
_entity.pdbx_description
1 polymer ?
#
loop_
_entity_poly.entity_id
_entity_poly.type
_entity_poly.pdbx_seq_one_letter_code
_entity_poly.pdbx_strand_id
1 'polypeptide(L)'
;MGRHRHGRARERHSAAHVHERAAEHLHPGAHVEHQLGEHHRQLVLARHHADDRPGAVGLQQSHQQHDGLGLRVNVAGRLGRIGRAAPHGRTARAGARAHERGLTLLEAVAFLGVAAVVLVGAVTLIENANAAASASRLVDQVNTIASNVKALAGSATSGIYQEMNAGSTELMVDLVRAKVFPTTLQSETSQSGTLVVNEWGGAVSVAPAGGSGAPIVGSVGYATVPRDVCTRALTAPGDWLEIRVNSTTVATDGATPTLAEAETACSSADDNVMNWLFSL
;
A
#
# COMPACT_ATOMS: atom_id res chain seq x y z
N MET A 1 -86.66 11.59 2.38
CA MET A 1 -85.27 11.07 2.30
C MET A 1 -85.26 9.65 2.88
N GLY A 2 -85.30 8.65 1.99
CA GLY A 2 -85.32 7.21 2.32
C GLY A 2 -83.94 6.72 2.79
N ARG A 3 -83.83 5.86 3.81
CA ARG A 3 -84.22 4.45 3.97
C ARG A 3 -83.17 3.44 3.47
N HIS A 4 -82.82 2.56 4.41
CA HIS A 4 -82.52 1.13 4.29
C HIS A 4 -81.07 0.60 4.41
N ARG A 5 -80.98 -0.33 5.38
CA ARG A 5 -79.93 -1.28 5.75
C ARG A 5 -79.89 -2.50 4.82
N HIS A 6 -78.86 -3.34 5.04
CA HIS A 6 -78.65 -4.75 4.64
C HIS A 6 -78.09 -4.95 3.22
N GLY A 7 -77.18 -5.88 2.94
CA GLY A 7 -76.54 -6.93 3.74
C GLY A 7 -75.60 -7.79 2.86
N ARG A 8 -74.82 -8.64 3.52
CA ARG A 8 -74.08 -9.88 3.11
C ARG A 8 -74.05 -10.32 1.62
N ALA A 9 -72.87 -10.75 1.16
CA ALA A 9 -72.53 -12.08 0.58
C ALA A 9 -71.15 -11.98 -0.10
N ARG A 10 -70.09 -12.68 0.34
CA ARG A 10 -69.70 -14.06 -0.03
C ARG A 10 -69.88 -14.38 -1.51
N GLU A 11 -68.77 -14.38 -2.26
CA GLU A 11 -68.54 -15.31 -3.36
C GLU A 11 -67.09 -15.81 -3.30
N ARG A 12 -66.96 -17.11 -3.00
CA ARG A 12 -65.85 -17.98 -3.37
C ARG A 12 -66.29 -18.69 -4.67
N HIS A 13 -65.32 -19.12 -5.48
CA HIS A 13 -65.37 -20.05 -6.64
C HIS A 13 -64.72 -19.38 -7.86
N SER A 14 -63.94 -20.03 -8.73
CA SER A 14 -63.32 -21.37 -8.81
C SER A 14 -62.47 -21.38 -10.11
N ALA A 15 -61.70 -22.47 -10.31
CA ALA A 15 -60.97 -22.89 -11.52
C ALA A 15 -59.66 -22.11 -11.82
N ALA A 16 -58.44 -22.67 -11.73
CA ALA A 16 -57.90 -23.99 -12.07
C ALA A 16 -57.91 -24.33 -13.59
N HIS A 17 -56.70 -24.62 -14.08
CA HIS A 17 -56.31 -25.32 -15.30
C HIS A 17 -56.43 -24.63 -16.67
N VAL A 18 -55.27 -24.24 -17.23
CA VAL A 18 -54.87 -24.63 -18.59
C VAL A 18 -53.39 -25.03 -18.59
N HIS A 19 -53.16 -26.30 -18.93
CA HIS A 19 -51.93 -26.99 -19.31
C HIS A 19 -51.33 -26.36 -20.59
N GLU A 20 -50.04 -26.05 -20.68
CA GLU A 20 -48.95 -26.91 -21.19
C GLU A 20 -48.46 -26.48 -22.59
N ARG A 21 -47.12 -26.54 -22.77
CA ARG A 21 -46.31 -26.45 -24.01
C ARG A 21 -45.94 -25.07 -24.55
N ALA A 22 -44.69 -24.68 -24.30
CA ALA A 22 -43.67 -24.58 -25.35
C ALA A 22 -42.29 -24.32 -24.70
N ALA A 23 -41.51 -25.39 -24.56
CA ALA A 23 -40.06 -25.28 -24.51
C ALA A 23 -39.58 -25.30 -25.96
N GLU A 24 -38.82 -24.28 -26.39
CA GLU A 24 -37.68 -24.39 -27.31
C GLU A 24 -37.14 -23.00 -27.68
N HIS A 25 -35.80 -22.91 -27.68
CA HIS A 25 -34.95 -21.90 -28.35
C HIS A 25 -34.86 -20.48 -27.76
N LEU A 26 -33.75 -20.16 -27.09
CA LEU A 26 -32.52 -19.62 -27.70
C LEU A 26 -31.44 -19.36 -26.62
N HIS A 27 -30.28 -20.00 -26.77
CA HIS A 27 -29.03 -19.70 -26.06
C HIS A 27 -28.35 -18.45 -26.66
N PRO A 28 -27.89 -17.47 -25.84
CA PRO A 28 -26.85 -16.55 -26.26
C PRO A 28 -25.60 -16.79 -25.39
N GLY A 29 -24.77 -17.75 -25.77
CA GLY A 29 -23.58 -18.12 -25.00
C GLY A 29 -22.59 -18.91 -25.84
N ALA A 30 -22.04 -18.29 -26.90
CA ALA A 30 -20.93 -18.88 -27.66
C ALA A 30 -20.11 -17.88 -28.50
N HIS A 31 -20.25 -16.56 -28.32
CA HIS A 31 -19.56 -15.57 -29.19
C HIS A 31 -18.55 -14.65 -28.49
N VAL A 32 -18.30 -14.80 -27.18
CA VAL A 32 -17.36 -13.93 -26.44
C VAL A 32 -15.99 -14.57 -26.20
N GLU A 33 -15.86 -15.90 -26.28
CA GLU A 33 -14.58 -16.57 -25.99
C GLU A 33 -13.54 -16.47 -27.13
N HIS A 34 -13.95 -16.13 -28.36
CA HIS A 34 -13.00 -16.07 -29.47
C HIS A 34 -12.22 -14.73 -29.57
N GLN A 35 -12.65 -13.67 -28.86
CA GLN A 35 -11.95 -12.38 -28.85
C GLN A 35 -10.91 -12.24 -27.72
N LEU A 36 -11.02 -13.00 -26.63
CA LEU A 36 -10.03 -12.95 -25.54
C LEU A 36 -8.71 -13.68 -25.88
N GLY A 37 -8.74 -14.66 -26.78
CA GLY A 37 -7.56 -15.43 -27.16
C GLY A 37 -6.55 -14.67 -28.05
N GLU A 38 -7.01 -13.68 -28.82
CA GLU A 38 -6.17 -12.92 -29.75
C GLU A 38 -5.45 -11.74 -29.10
N HIS A 39 -6.08 -11.08 -28.12
CA HIS A 39 -5.44 -10.02 -27.34
C HIS A 39 -4.30 -10.54 -26.45
N HIS A 40 -4.41 -11.76 -25.92
CA HIS A 40 -3.36 -12.34 -25.10
C HIS A 40 -2.11 -12.73 -25.92
N ARG A 41 -2.29 -13.07 -27.20
CA ARG A 41 -1.19 -13.40 -28.12
C ARG A 41 -0.38 -12.16 -28.55
N GLN A 42 -1.02 -11.00 -28.68
CA GLN A 42 -0.30 -9.76 -29.01
C GLN A 42 0.50 -9.19 -27.83
N LEU A 43 0.05 -9.36 -26.59
CA LEU A 43 0.79 -8.89 -25.41
C LEU A 43 2.08 -9.69 -25.13
N VAL A 44 2.10 -10.99 -25.46
CA VAL A 44 3.30 -11.83 -25.25
C VAL A 44 4.38 -11.55 -26.32
N LEU A 45 4.00 -11.18 -27.55
CA LEU A 45 4.95 -10.83 -28.61
C LEU A 45 5.61 -9.46 -28.40
N ALA A 46 4.95 -8.52 -27.71
CA ALA A 46 5.55 -7.22 -27.39
C ALA A 46 6.65 -7.28 -26.32
N ARG A 47 6.68 -8.33 -25.49
CA ARG A 47 7.65 -8.46 -24.39
C ARG A 47 9.01 -9.02 -24.83
N HIS A 48 9.14 -9.57 -26.04
CA HIS A 48 10.41 -10.08 -26.57
C HIS A 48 11.21 -9.08 -27.42
N HIS A 49 10.73 -7.85 -27.62
CA HIS A 49 11.44 -6.83 -28.41
C HIS A 49 12.04 -5.67 -27.60
N ALA A 50 12.00 -5.73 -26.26
CA ALA A 50 12.53 -4.67 -25.41
C ALA A 50 13.95 -4.93 -24.84
N ASP A 51 14.56 -6.08 -25.16
CA ASP A 51 15.78 -6.56 -24.47
C ASP A 51 17.10 -6.29 -25.23
N ASP A 52 17.11 -5.35 -26.18
CA ASP A 52 18.30 -5.09 -27.01
C ASP A 52 18.61 -3.60 -27.13
N ARG A 53 19.11 -2.99 -26.05
CA ARG A 53 19.92 -1.76 -26.10
C ARG A 53 21.06 -1.77 -25.08
N PRO A 54 22.33 -1.84 -25.53
CA PRO A 54 23.48 -1.70 -24.67
C PRO A 54 23.88 -0.22 -24.47
N GLY A 55 24.15 0.14 -23.21
CA GLY A 55 25.23 1.06 -22.82
C GLY A 55 24.99 2.57 -22.91
N ALA A 56 24.89 3.23 -21.74
CA ALA A 56 25.62 4.46 -21.46
C ALA A 56 25.65 4.72 -19.94
N VAL A 57 26.80 4.39 -19.33
CA VAL A 57 27.17 4.81 -17.97
C VAL A 57 27.54 6.29 -18.04
N GLY A 58 26.74 7.14 -17.40
CA GLY A 58 27.02 8.56 -17.18
C GLY A 58 27.03 8.86 -15.69
N LEU A 59 28.22 8.80 -15.08
CA LEU A 59 28.48 9.35 -13.76
C LEU A 59 28.43 10.88 -13.84
N GLN A 60 27.46 11.50 -13.19
CA GLN A 60 27.50 12.94 -12.92
C GLN A 60 27.20 13.18 -11.43
N GLN A 61 28.27 13.23 -10.65
CA GLN A 61 28.27 13.82 -9.32
C GLN A 61 28.01 15.32 -9.45
N SER A 62 26.83 15.77 -9.06
CA SER A 62 26.58 17.19 -8.79
C SER A 62 26.53 17.40 -7.28
N HIS A 63 27.59 18.07 -6.80
CA HIS A 63 27.61 18.86 -5.58
C HIS A 63 26.30 19.63 -5.40
N GLN A 64 25.66 19.47 -4.25
CA GLN A 64 24.65 20.42 -3.78
C GLN A 64 24.86 20.73 -2.29
N GLN A 65 25.77 21.68 -2.11
CA GLN A 65 25.71 22.82 -1.21
C GLN A 65 24.44 22.91 -0.36
N HIS A 66 24.55 22.57 0.93
CA HIS A 66 23.55 22.88 1.95
C HIS A 66 23.94 24.20 2.64
N ASP A 67 23.24 25.27 2.27
CA ASP A 67 23.22 26.52 3.00
C ASP A 67 22.24 26.43 4.19
N GLY A 68 22.83 26.57 5.39
CA GLY A 68 22.33 27.35 6.52
C GLY A 68 20.85 27.25 6.94
N LEU A 69 20.62 26.55 8.06
CA LEU A 69 19.79 27.11 9.13
C LEU A 69 20.29 26.62 10.49
N GLY A 70 20.62 27.61 11.33
CA GLY A 70 21.45 27.44 12.50
C GLY A 70 20.72 26.84 13.69
N LEU A 71 21.39 25.88 14.32
CA LEU A 71 21.16 25.52 15.72
C LEU A 71 22.48 25.68 16.47
N ARG A 72 22.65 26.84 17.11
CA ARG A 72 23.80 27.13 17.96
C ARG A 72 23.60 26.40 19.30
N VAL A 73 24.16 25.21 19.42
CA VAL A 73 24.40 24.58 20.73
C VAL A 73 25.78 25.00 21.21
N ASN A 74 25.79 25.79 22.27
CA ASN A 74 26.96 26.38 22.90
C ASN A 74 27.58 25.35 23.85
N VAL A 75 28.61 24.61 23.39
CA VAL A 75 29.41 23.73 24.26
C VAL A 75 30.73 24.42 24.55
N ALA A 76 30.77 25.11 25.69
CA ALA A 76 31.98 25.65 26.29
C ALA A 76 32.84 24.50 26.85
N GLY A 77 33.66 23.90 25.99
CA GLY A 77 34.67 22.89 26.34
C GLY A 77 36.01 23.56 26.65
N ARG A 78 36.27 23.74 27.94
CA ARG A 78 37.46 24.32 28.58
C ARG A 78 38.79 23.73 28.06
N LEU A 79 39.65 24.59 27.53
CA LEU A 79 41.03 24.30 27.11
C LEU A 79 41.90 23.90 28.32
N GLY A 80 42.26 22.61 28.39
CA GLY A 80 43.31 22.08 29.26
C GLY A 80 44.62 21.98 28.49
N ARG A 81 45.46 23.02 28.59
CA ARG A 81 46.82 23.07 28.06
C ARG A 81 47.74 22.30 29.02
N ILE A 82 48.32 21.19 28.59
CA ILE A 82 49.47 20.57 29.26
C ILE A 82 50.53 20.29 28.19
N GLY A 83 51.60 21.09 28.22
CA GLY A 83 52.78 20.84 27.41
C GLY A 83 53.60 19.69 27.99
N ARG A 84 54.33 18.97 27.13
CA ARG A 84 55.63 18.42 27.51
C ARG A 84 56.49 18.09 26.30
N ALA A 85 57.76 18.45 26.50
CA ALA A 85 58.91 18.36 25.61
C ALA A 85 59.13 16.97 24.97
N ALA A 86 59.69 17.01 23.76
CA ALA A 86 60.46 15.91 23.18
C ALA A 86 61.71 15.61 24.02
N PRO A 87 62.23 14.37 23.94
CA PRO A 87 63.55 14.28 23.31
C PRO A 87 63.73 13.06 22.39
N HIS A 88 64.70 13.23 21.48
CA HIS A 88 65.31 12.22 20.62
C HIS A 88 65.82 10.98 21.39
N GLY A 89 65.74 9.81 20.76
CA GLY A 89 66.44 8.62 21.27
C GLY A 89 66.23 7.34 20.48
N ARG A 90 67.08 7.13 19.46
CA ARG A 90 67.72 5.85 19.05
C ARG A 90 66.84 4.59 18.88
N THR A 91 66.73 4.19 17.61
CA THR A 91 67.04 2.85 17.08
C THR A 91 67.18 1.70 18.09
N ALA A 92 66.18 0.82 18.11
CA ALA A 92 66.35 -0.61 18.37
C ALA A 92 65.42 -1.40 17.44
N ARG A 93 65.95 -1.85 16.30
CA ARG A 93 65.38 -2.98 15.56
C ARG A 93 65.61 -4.23 16.39
N ALA A 94 64.71 -4.50 17.34
CA ALA A 94 64.58 -5.82 17.92
C ALA A 94 63.55 -6.56 17.07
N GLY A 95 64.03 -7.46 16.22
CA GLY A 95 63.19 -8.39 15.49
C GLY A 95 62.38 -9.21 16.48
N ALA A 96 61.13 -8.78 16.71
CA ALA A 96 60.12 -9.68 17.24
C ALA A 96 59.97 -10.76 16.18
N ARG A 97 60.50 -11.95 16.46
CA ARG A 97 60.15 -13.15 15.72
C ARG A 97 58.64 -13.22 15.80
N ALA A 98 57.97 -12.88 14.70
CA ALA A 98 56.54 -13.06 14.56
C ALA A 98 56.33 -14.54 14.82
N HIS A 99 55.82 -14.86 16.00
CA HIS A 99 55.37 -16.21 16.29
C HIS A 99 54.27 -16.42 15.26
N GLU A 100 54.54 -17.23 14.24
CA GLU A 100 53.55 -17.67 13.28
C GLU A 100 52.57 -18.53 14.07
N ARG A 101 51.61 -17.85 14.71
CA ARG A 101 50.45 -18.47 15.32
C ARG A 101 49.64 -18.97 14.14
N GLY A 102 49.95 -20.21 13.74
CA GLY A 102 49.09 -20.97 12.86
C GLY A 102 47.68 -20.88 13.44
N LEU A 103 46.79 -20.24 12.69
CA LEU A 103 45.38 -20.11 12.99
C LEU A 103 44.88 -21.52 13.33
N THR A 104 44.55 -21.79 14.59
CA THR A 104 44.03 -23.12 14.91
C THR A 104 42.69 -23.21 14.19
N LEU A 105 42.48 -24.29 13.41
CA LEU A 105 41.27 -24.45 12.58
C LEU A 105 39.99 -24.31 13.43
N LEU A 106 40.09 -24.68 14.72
CA LEU A 106 39.02 -24.58 15.71
C LEU A 106 38.71 -23.13 16.14
N GLU A 107 39.70 -22.25 16.23
CA GLU A 107 39.51 -20.83 16.54
C GLU A 107 38.85 -20.08 15.37
N ALA A 108 39.19 -20.45 14.13
CA ALA A 108 38.56 -19.91 12.93
C ALA A 108 37.07 -20.28 12.85
N VAL A 109 36.73 -21.55 13.14
CA VAL A 109 35.33 -22.02 13.18
C VAL A 109 34.55 -21.32 14.29
N ALA A 110 35.19 -21.07 15.45
CA ALA A 110 34.56 -20.31 16.53
C ALA A 110 34.22 -18.88 16.10
N PHE A 111 35.13 -18.18 15.40
CA PHE A 111 34.88 -16.83 14.90
C PHE A 111 33.76 -16.79 13.86
N LEU A 112 33.75 -17.74 12.92
CA LEU A 112 32.70 -17.86 11.91
C LEU A 112 31.32 -18.13 12.55
N GLY A 113 31.26 -18.95 13.60
CA GLY A 113 30.03 -19.22 14.33
C GLY A 113 29.43 -17.97 14.96
N VAL A 114 30.25 -17.16 15.65
CA VAL A 114 29.77 -15.91 16.27
C VAL A 114 29.35 -14.89 15.20
N ALA A 115 30.13 -14.75 14.13
CA ALA A 115 29.81 -13.85 13.03
C ALA A 115 28.45 -14.19 12.38
N ALA A 116 28.15 -15.48 12.19
CA ALA A 116 26.89 -15.92 11.59
C ALA A 116 25.67 -15.51 12.43
N VAL A 117 25.71 -15.71 13.75
CA VAL A 117 24.60 -15.33 14.65
C VAL A 117 24.38 -13.82 14.64
N VAL A 118 25.47 -13.04 14.65
CA VAL A 118 25.38 -11.56 14.59
C VAL A 118 24.76 -11.10 13.27
N LEU A 119 25.10 -11.72 12.15
CA LEU A 119 24.56 -11.37 10.84
C LEU A 119 23.05 -11.64 10.76
N VAL A 120 22.58 -12.79 11.24
CA VAL A 120 21.14 -13.11 11.28
C VAL A 120 20.39 -12.11 12.19
N GLY A 121 20.96 -11.78 13.35
CA GLY A 121 20.41 -10.75 14.23
C GLY A 121 20.30 -9.39 13.56
N ALA A 122 21.34 -8.95 12.83
CA ALA A 122 21.33 -7.66 12.16
C ALA A 122 20.27 -7.57 11.04
N VAL A 123 20.12 -8.62 10.22
CA VAL A 123 19.14 -8.65 9.12
C VAL A 123 17.71 -8.53 9.65
N THR A 124 17.37 -9.31 10.68
CA THR A 124 16.02 -9.28 11.28
C THR A 124 15.68 -7.91 11.90
N LEU A 125 16.66 -7.21 12.48
CA LEU A 125 16.44 -5.85 12.99
C LEU A 125 16.16 -4.85 11.86
N ILE A 126 16.87 -4.96 10.74
CA ILE A 126 16.70 -4.07 9.58
C ILE A 126 15.34 -4.29 8.94
N GLU A 127 14.93 -5.54 8.73
CA GLU A 127 13.62 -5.89 8.17
C GLU A 127 12.49 -5.33 9.04
N ASN A 128 12.59 -5.51 10.36
CA ASN A 128 11.62 -4.98 11.32
C ASN A 128 11.56 -3.44 11.34
N ALA A 129 12.69 -2.76 11.16
CA ALA A 129 12.76 -1.31 11.08
C ALA A 129 12.14 -0.79 9.78
N ASN A 130 12.41 -1.47 8.66
CA ASN A 130 11.81 -1.14 7.36
C ASN A 130 10.30 -1.36 7.38
N ALA A 131 9.82 -2.45 7.97
CA ALA A 131 8.39 -2.70 8.16
C ALA A 131 7.73 -1.59 8.99
N ALA A 132 8.37 -1.13 10.07
CA ALA A 132 7.88 -0.01 10.88
C ALA A 132 7.74 1.28 10.06
N ALA A 133 8.82 1.67 9.37
CA ALA A 133 8.86 2.89 8.59
C ALA A 133 7.86 2.87 7.43
N SER A 134 7.67 1.70 6.81
CA SER A 134 6.72 1.51 5.72
C SER A 134 5.28 1.52 6.20
N ALA A 135 4.99 0.95 7.39
CA ALA A 135 3.67 1.04 8.01
C ALA A 135 3.29 2.48 8.36
N SER A 136 4.22 3.25 8.94
CA SER A 136 3.99 4.68 9.22
C SER A 136 3.73 5.47 7.93
N ARG A 137 4.55 5.25 6.89
CA ARG A 137 4.33 5.89 5.58
C ARG A 137 2.98 5.53 4.97
N LEU A 138 2.58 4.26 5.05
CA LEU A 138 1.29 3.80 4.56
C LEU A 138 0.14 4.53 5.27
N VAL A 139 0.16 4.59 6.61
CA VAL A 139 -0.86 5.32 7.39
C VAL A 139 -0.91 6.80 7.02
N ASP A 140 0.25 7.46 6.92
CA ASP A 140 0.32 8.86 6.51
C ASP A 140 -0.23 9.09 5.09
N GLN A 141 0.11 8.20 4.15
CA GLN A 141 -0.37 8.27 2.78
C GLN A 141 -1.90 8.09 2.71
N VAL A 142 -2.47 7.10 3.39
CA VAL A 142 -3.92 6.84 3.40
C VAL A 142 -4.65 8.05 4.00
N ASN A 143 -4.19 8.59 5.13
CA ASN A 143 -4.75 9.79 5.76
C ASN A 143 -4.69 11.00 4.83
N THR A 144 -3.56 11.19 4.14
CA THR A 144 -3.36 12.30 3.19
C THR A 144 -4.30 12.17 1.99
N ILE A 145 -4.39 10.98 1.39
CA ILE A 145 -5.28 10.72 0.26
C ILE A 145 -6.73 10.97 0.65
N ALA A 146 -7.20 10.37 1.75
CA ALA A 146 -8.58 10.54 2.21
C ALA A 146 -8.92 12.02 2.49
N SER A 147 -7.99 12.76 3.12
CA SER A 147 -8.16 14.19 3.40
C SER A 147 -8.23 15.03 2.12
N ASN A 148 -7.36 14.75 1.15
CA ASN A 148 -7.34 15.44 -0.13
C ASN A 148 -8.58 15.14 -0.96
N VAL A 149 -9.04 13.88 -0.98
CA VAL A 149 -10.30 13.49 -1.64
C VAL A 149 -11.47 14.22 -1.00
N LYS A 150 -11.58 14.24 0.34
CA LYS A 150 -12.63 14.96 1.06
C LYS A 150 -12.62 16.47 0.75
N ALA A 151 -11.44 17.08 0.74
CA ALA A 151 -11.29 18.50 0.41
C ALA A 151 -11.75 18.82 -1.02
N LEU A 152 -11.42 17.95 -1.99
CA LEU A 152 -11.89 18.10 -3.37
C LEU A 152 -13.38 17.81 -3.50
N ALA A 153 -13.90 16.76 -2.87
CA ALA A 153 -15.31 16.41 -2.92
C ALA A 153 -16.20 17.50 -2.31
N GLY A 154 -15.73 18.19 -1.26
CA GLY A 154 -16.40 19.35 -0.69
C GLY A 154 -16.36 20.61 -1.58
N SER A 155 -15.52 20.63 -2.61
CA SER A 155 -15.46 21.73 -3.58
C SER A 155 -16.53 21.55 -4.66
N ALA A 156 -17.48 22.49 -4.74
CA ALA A 156 -18.54 22.48 -5.74
C ALA A 156 -18.04 22.53 -7.20
N THR A 157 -16.78 22.93 -7.43
CA THR A 157 -16.20 23.09 -8.76
C THR A 157 -15.33 21.91 -9.20
N SER A 158 -15.01 20.96 -8.31
CA SER A 158 -14.07 19.87 -8.63
C SER A 158 -14.71 18.75 -9.44
N GLY A 159 -16.02 18.51 -9.31
CA GLY A 159 -16.69 17.36 -9.92
C GLY A 159 -16.47 16.02 -9.22
N ILE A 160 -15.54 15.95 -8.25
CA ILE A 160 -15.10 14.69 -7.62
C ILE A 160 -16.24 14.00 -6.86
N TYR A 161 -17.08 14.76 -6.16
CA TYR A 161 -18.24 14.19 -5.46
C TYR A 161 -19.18 13.48 -6.44
N GLN A 162 -19.43 14.08 -7.60
CA GLN A 162 -20.30 13.55 -8.65
C GLN A 162 -19.66 12.32 -9.31
N GLU A 163 -18.36 12.35 -9.57
CA GLU A 163 -17.63 11.20 -10.12
C GLU A 163 -17.61 10.01 -9.15
N MET A 164 -17.42 10.26 -7.86
CA MET A 164 -17.52 9.21 -6.82
C MET A 164 -18.94 8.67 -6.74
N ASN A 165 -19.97 9.53 -6.77
CA ASN A 165 -21.36 9.09 -6.76
C ASN A 165 -21.73 8.23 -7.99
N ALA A 166 -21.18 8.59 -9.15
CA ALA A 166 -21.44 7.91 -10.42
C ALA A 166 -20.60 6.64 -10.60
N GLY A 167 -19.57 6.40 -9.77
CA GLY A 167 -18.62 5.30 -9.98
C GLY A 167 -17.84 5.45 -11.28
N SER A 168 -17.41 6.68 -11.61
CA SER A 168 -16.71 7.00 -12.85
C SER A 168 -15.40 6.22 -12.99
N THR A 169 -15.15 5.70 -14.19
CA THR A 169 -13.85 5.11 -14.55
C THR A 169 -12.73 6.15 -14.65
N GLU A 170 -13.09 7.42 -14.81
CA GLU A 170 -12.14 8.54 -14.92
C GLU A 170 -11.70 9.09 -13.56
N LEU A 171 -12.33 8.68 -12.45
CA LEU A 171 -12.06 9.21 -11.11
C LEU A 171 -10.55 9.19 -10.78
N MET A 172 -9.88 8.07 -11.05
CA MET A 172 -8.45 7.94 -10.77
C MET A 172 -7.59 8.91 -11.61
N VAL A 173 -7.99 9.18 -12.86
CA VAL A 173 -7.30 10.13 -13.75
C VAL A 173 -7.38 11.53 -13.16
N ASP A 174 -8.58 11.94 -12.73
CA ASP A 174 -8.82 13.29 -12.22
C ASP A 174 -8.20 13.49 -10.84
N LEU A 175 -8.18 12.47 -9.97
CA LEU A 175 -7.45 12.51 -8.70
C LEU A 175 -5.92 12.64 -8.89
N VAL A 176 -5.33 11.97 -9.89
CA VAL A 176 -3.90 12.15 -10.21
C VAL A 176 -3.61 13.55 -10.76
N ARG A 177 -4.47 14.07 -11.64
CA ARG A 177 -4.37 15.45 -12.15
C ARG A 177 -4.48 16.47 -11.03
N ALA A 178 -5.37 16.24 -10.08
CA ALA A 178 -5.57 17.08 -8.90
C ALA A 178 -4.50 16.91 -7.81
N LYS A 179 -3.48 16.07 -8.03
CA LYS A 179 -2.35 15.84 -7.10
C LYS A 179 -2.80 15.37 -5.71
N VAL A 180 -3.83 14.54 -5.66
CA VAL A 180 -4.35 13.93 -4.43
C VAL A 180 -3.33 12.97 -3.80
N PHE A 181 -2.59 12.26 -4.65
CA PHE A 181 -1.62 11.26 -4.23
C PHE A 181 -0.30 11.91 -3.80
N PRO A 182 0.27 11.51 -2.65
CA PRO A 182 1.61 11.92 -2.24
C PRO A 182 2.67 11.58 -3.29
N THR A 183 3.73 12.41 -3.39
CA THR A 183 4.84 12.20 -4.33
C THR A 183 5.69 10.96 -4.02
N THR A 184 5.49 10.35 -2.86
CA THR A 184 6.10 9.06 -2.48
C THR A 184 5.46 7.87 -3.21
N LEU A 185 4.30 8.06 -3.83
CA LEU A 185 3.68 7.08 -4.73
C LEU A 185 4.08 7.38 -6.17
N GLN A 186 4.33 6.34 -6.95
CA GLN A 186 4.52 6.49 -8.39
C GLN A 186 3.15 6.48 -9.06
N SER A 187 2.92 7.42 -9.97
CA SER A 187 1.68 7.49 -10.74
C SER A 187 1.99 7.62 -12.22
N GLU A 188 1.32 6.81 -13.01
CA GLU A 188 1.39 6.82 -14.46
C GLU A 188 -0.01 6.97 -15.02
N THR A 189 -0.19 7.90 -15.95
CA THR A 189 -1.47 8.09 -16.66
C THR A 189 -1.22 7.82 -18.13
N SER A 190 -2.01 6.91 -18.70
CA SER A 190 -1.93 6.47 -20.09
C SER A 190 -3.31 6.57 -20.75
N GLN A 191 -3.38 6.43 -22.08
CA GLN A 191 -4.67 6.32 -22.80
C GLN A 191 -5.49 5.09 -22.35
N SER A 192 -4.83 4.07 -21.80
CA SER A 192 -5.46 2.85 -21.28
C SER A 192 -5.89 2.93 -19.80
N GLY A 193 -5.64 4.06 -19.14
CA GLY A 193 -6.01 4.29 -17.73
C GLY A 193 -4.88 4.86 -16.88
N THR A 194 -5.19 5.11 -15.61
CA THR A 194 -4.27 5.61 -14.60
C THR A 194 -3.92 4.52 -13.59
N LEU A 195 -2.62 4.35 -13.35
CA LEU A 195 -2.07 3.44 -12.37
C LEU A 195 -1.32 4.25 -11.32
N VAL A 196 -1.63 4.01 -10.05
CA VAL A 196 -0.84 4.48 -8.91
C VAL A 196 -0.30 3.25 -8.22
N VAL A 197 1.01 3.20 -7.97
CA VAL A 197 1.67 2.06 -7.33
C VAL A 197 2.33 2.45 -6.02
N ASN A 198 2.24 1.55 -5.05
CA ASN A 198 2.93 1.64 -3.78
C ASN A 198 4.38 1.09 -3.89
N GLU A 199 5.11 1.11 -2.79
CA GLU A 199 6.53 0.71 -2.77
C GLU A 199 6.77 -0.79 -2.95
N TRP A 200 5.72 -1.62 -2.85
CA TRP A 200 5.77 -3.07 -3.09
C TRP A 200 5.28 -3.45 -4.49
N GLY A 201 4.97 -2.47 -5.35
CA GLY A 201 4.45 -2.70 -6.70
C GLY A 201 2.96 -3.03 -6.74
N GLY A 202 2.26 -2.95 -5.61
CA GLY A 202 0.81 -3.10 -5.54
C GLY A 202 0.08 -1.82 -5.96
N ALA A 203 -1.13 -1.97 -6.50
CA ALA A 203 -1.96 -0.85 -6.89
C ALA A 203 -2.49 -0.07 -5.67
N VAL A 204 -2.55 1.25 -5.81
CA VAL A 204 -3.25 2.17 -4.92
C VAL A 204 -4.50 2.68 -5.63
N SER A 205 -5.65 2.59 -4.98
CA SER A 205 -6.94 2.97 -5.57
C SER A 205 -7.74 3.87 -4.65
N VAL A 206 -8.57 4.71 -5.27
CA VAL A 206 -9.64 5.44 -4.60
C VAL A 206 -10.93 5.10 -5.33
N ALA A 207 -11.93 4.66 -4.58
CA ALA A 207 -13.21 4.23 -5.15
C ALA A 207 -14.37 4.60 -4.22
N PRO A 208 -15.58 4.80 -4.75
CA PRO A 208 -16.77 4.80 -3.89
C PRO A 208 -16.91 3.43 -3.21
N ALA A 209 -17.29 3.48 -1.94
CA ALA A 209 -17.66 2.34 -1.13
C ALA A 209 -19.09 2.54 -0.62
N GLY A 210 -19.78 1.43 -0.32
CA GLY A 210 -21.22 1.47 -0.04
C GLY A 210 -22.07 1.63 -1.31
N GLY A 211 -23.35 1.27 -1.22
CA GLY A 211 -24.28 1.36 -2.35
C GLY A 211 -24.57 2.79 -2.78
N SER A 212 -25.26 2.95 -3.91
CA SER A 212 -25.71 4.25 -4.42
C SER A 212 -26.67 4.93 -3.42
N GLY A 213 -26.27 6.06 -2.84
CA GLY A 213 -27.08 6.85 -1.91
C GLY A 213 -26.23 7.77 -1.03
N ALA A 214 -26.83 8.84 -0.50
CA ALA A 214 -26.16 9.75 0.43
C ALA A 214 -26.25 9.20 1.87
N PRO A 215 -25.19 9.36 2.70
CA PRO A 215 -23.89 9.92 2.35
C PRO A 215 -23.01 8.93 1.56
N ILE A 216 -22.27 9.46 0.59
CA ILE A 216 -21.30 8.67 -0.20
C ILE A 216 -20.12 8.34 0.71
N VAL A 217 -19.71 7.07 0.71
CA VAL A 217 -18.50 6.62 1.40
C VAL A 217 -17.40 6.49 0.36
N GLY A 218 -16.22 7.03 0.65
CA GLY A 218 -15.00 6.81 -0.12
C GLY A 218 -14.19 5.66 0.46
N SER A 219 -13.35 5.05 -0.36
CA SER A 219 -12.36 4.07 0.08
C SER A 219 -10.99 4.39 -0.51
N VAL A 220 -9.94 4.21 0.30
CA VAL A 220 -8.55 4.16 -0.16
C VAL A 220 -8.08 2.71 -0.06
N GLY A 221 -7.67 2.12 -1.18
CA GLY A 221 -7.23 0.73 -1.27
C GLY A 221 -5.73 0.61 -1.57
N TYR A 222 -5.04 -0.30 -0.90
CA TYR A 222 -3.65 -0.71 -1.17
C TYR A 222 -3.59 -2.22 -1.38
N ALA A 223 -3.01 -2.67 -2.49
CA ALA A 223 -2.74 -4.08 -2.77
C ALA A 223 -1.28 -4.46 -2.47
N THR A 224 -1.00 -5.76 -2.39
CA THR A 224 0.36 -6.30 -2.27
C THR A 224 1.11 -5.75 -1.03
N VAL A 225 0.40 -5.63 0.09
CA VAL A 225 0.98 -5.15 1.35
C VAL A 225 1.57 -6.34 2.13
N PRO A 226 2.87 -6.30 2.49
CA PRO A 226 3.48 -7.34 3.32
C PRO A 226 2.85 -7.47 4.69
N ARG A 227 2.88 -8.68 5.24
CA ARG A 227 2.21 -9.03 6.50
C ARG A 227 2.57 -8.10 7.65
N ASP A 228 3.87 -7.88 7.86
CA ASP A 228 4.36 -7.07 8.99
C ASP A 228 3.98 -5.60 8.87
N VAL A 229 3.83 -5.11 7.65
CA VAL A 229 3.37 -3.75 7.39
C VAL A 229 1.86 -3.66 7.61
N CYS A 230 1.11 -4.63 7.08
CA CYS A 230 -0.34 -4.75 7.22
C CYS A 230 -0.75 -4.76 8.70
N THR A 231 -0.13 -5.62 9.51
CA THR A 231 -0.48 -5.75 10.94
C THR A 231 -0.20 -4.45 11.69
N ARG A 232 0.98 -3.85 11.50
CA ARG A 232 1.36 -2.58 12.14
C ARG A 232 0.46 -1.42 11.72
N ALA A 233 0.15 -1.32 10.43
CA ALA A 233 -0.71 -0.27 9.90
C ALA A 233 -2.15 -0.39 10.41
N LEU A 234 -2.68 -1.61 10.55
CA LEU A 234 -4.02 -1.83 11.13
C LEU A 234 -4.11 -1.38 12.59
N THR A 235 -3.06 -1.61 13.37
CA THR A 235 -3.05 -1.23 14.80
C THR A 235 -2.81 0.27 15.01
N ALA A 236 -2.58 1.04 13.95
CA ALA A 236 -2.47 2.48 14.06
C ALA A 236 -3.87 3.10 14.26
N PRO A 237 -4.04 4.04 15.20
CA PRO A 237 -5.32 4.69 15.41
C PRO A 237 -5.69 5.54 14.20
N GLY A 238 -6.98 5.59 13.88
CA GLY A 238 -7.53 6.43 12.83
C GLY A 238 -9.05 6.54 12.92
N ASP A 239 -9.61 7.61 12.36
CA ASP A 239 -11.04 7.88 12.34
C ASP A 239 -11.67 7.34 11.04
N TRP A 240 -11.65 6.02 10.90
CA TRP A 240 -12.17 5.30 9.73
C TRP A 240 -13.58 4.80 10.00
N LEU A 241 -14.46 4.92 9.00
CA LEU A 241 -15.80 4.35 9.09
C LEU A 241 -15.72 2.82 9.13
N GLU A 242 -14.84 2.26 8.30
CA GLU A 242 -14.59 0.83 8.24
C GLU A 242 -13.18 0.57 7.71
N ILE A 243 -12.54 -0.48 8.20
CA ILE A 243 -11.29 -1.00 7.63
C ILE A 243 -11.55 -2.43 7.17
N ARG A 244 -11.16 -2.75 5.94
CA ARG A 244 -11.21 -4.10 5.38
C ARG A 244 -9.83 -4.60 5.03
N VAL A 245 -9.57 -5.87 5.31
CA VAL A 245 -8.38 -6.59 4.82
C VAL A 245 -8.83 -7.87 4.13
N ASN A 246 -8.35 -8.10 2.91
CA ASN A 246 -8.70 -9.27 2.11
C ASN A 246 -10.23 -9.47 2.03
N SER A 247 -10.96 -8.36 1.81
CA SER A 247 -12.43 -8.27 1.78
C SER A 247 -13.15 -8.55 3.11
N THR A 248 -12.44 -8.75 4.22
CA THR A 248 -13.03 -8.94 5.56
C THR A 248 -13.00 -7.62 6.33
N THR A 249 -14.13 -7.20 6.90
CA THR A 249 -14.18 -6.05 7.82
C THR A 249 -13.48 -6.40 9.13
N VAL A 250 -12.51 -5.57 9.53
CA VAL A 250 -11.68 -5.76 10.73
C VAL A 250 -11.90 -4.70 11.80
N ALA A 251 -12.44 -3.54 11.42
CA ALA A 251 -12.82 -2.47 12.33
C ALA A 251 -13.91 -1.62 11.70
N THR A 252 -14.75 -1.03 12.56
CA THR A 252 -15.80 -0.08 12.19
C THR A 252 -15.85 1.08 13.19
N ASP A 253 -16.43 2.21 12.77
CA ASP A 253 -16.79 3.34 13.64
C ASP A 253 -15.62 3.86 14.51
N GLY A 254 -14.46 4.06 13.88
CA GLY A 254 -13.25 4.57 14.53
C GLY A 254 -12.57 3.59 15.49
N ALA A 255 -13.04 2.34 15.58
CA ALA A 255 -12.36 1.31 16.35
C ALA A 255 -10.98 1.00 15.76
N THR A 256 -10.00 0.75 16.63
CA THR A 256 -8.67 0.26 16.22
C THR A 256 -8.61 -1.25 16.49
N PRO A 257 -8.32 -2.09 15.48
CA PRO A 257 -8.11 -3.52 15.67
C PRO A 257 -7.06 -3.81 16.74
N THR A 258 -7.27 -4.87 17.51
CA THR A 258 -6.24 -5.46 18.36
C THR A 258 -5.16 -6.13 17.52
N LEU A 259 -3.99 -6.37 18.11
CA LEU A 259 -2.91 -7.08 17.42
C LEU A 259 -3.35 -8.47 16.93
N ALA A 260 -4.12 -9.21 17.73
CA ALA A 260 -4.58 -10.56 17.37
C ALA A 260 -5.56 -10.55 16.18
N GLU A 261 -6.45 -9.55 16.12
CA GLU A 261 -7.35 -9.35 14.99
C GLU A 261 -6.56 -8.98 13.72
N ALA A 262 -5.58 -8.08 13.86
CA ALA A 262 -4.70 -7.68 12.77
C ALA A 262 -3.89 -8.87 12.22
N GLU A 263 -3.30 -9.70 13.09
CA GLU A 263 -2.54 -10.91 12.70
C GLU A 263 -3.40 -11.95 11.96
N THR A 264 -4.67 -12.05 12.33
CA THR A 264 -5.65 -12.95 11.71
C THR A 264 -6.06 -12.42 10.32
N ALA A 265 -6.28 -11.11 10.22
CA ALA A 265 -6.70 -10.47 8.98
C ALA A 265 -5.59 -10.40 7.92
N CYS A 266 -4.38 -10.06 8.35
CA CYS A 266 -3.17 -10.02 7.52
C CYS A 266 -2.59 -11.44 7.37
N SER A 267 -3.27 -12.28 6.59
CA SER A 267 -2.97 -13.70 6.46
C SER A 267 -1.94 -14.03 5.38
N SER A 268 -1.76 -13.16 4.38
CA SER A 268 -0.77 -13.33 3.30
C SER A 268 0.59 -12.82 3.74
N ALA A 269 1.68 -13.45 3.26
CA ALA A 269 3.04 -12.98 3.51
C ALA A 269 3.29 -11.62 2.83
N ASP A 270 2.91 -11.49 1.56
CA ASP A 270 3.25 -10.34 0.72
C ASP A 270 2.06 -9.74 -0.05
N ASP A 271 0.88 -10.39 0.00
CA ASP A 271 -0.26 -10.03 -0.86
C ASP A 271 -1.54 -9.72 -0.08
N ASN A 272 -1.44 -8.87 0.95
CA ASN A 272 -2.64 -8.37 1.64
C ASN A 272 -3.23 -7.17 0.90
N VAL A 273 -4.56 -7.13 0.80
CA VAL A 273 -5.29 -5.99 0.24
C VAL A 273 -6.02 -5.26 1.36
N MET A 274 -5.66 -4.00 1.58
CA MET A 274 -6.19 -3.16 2.65
C MET A 274 -7.08 -2.06 2.06
N ASN A 275 -8.26 -1.83 2.65
CA ASN A 275 -9.15 -0.75 2.27
C ASN A 275 -9.62 0.02 3.50
N TRP A 276 -9.44 1.33 3.49
CA TRP A 276 -9.92 2.23 4.53
C TRP A 276 -11.09 3.07 4.00
N LEU A 277 -12.24 2.94 4.63
CA LEU A 277 -13.46 3.63 4.26
C LEU A 277 -13.62 4.91 5.10
N PHE A 278 -13.99 5.99 4.44
CA PHE A 278 -14.17 7.31 5.04
C PHE A 278 -15.42 8.00 4.47
N SER A 279 -16.02 8.88 5.25
CA SER A 279 -17.13 9.73 4.78
C SER A 279 -16.62 10.85 3.88
N LEU A 280 -17.41 11.19 2.85
CA LEU A 280 -17.22 12.40 2.04
C LEU A 280 -18.02 13.58 2.60
#